data_AF-A0A9J5Z0I4-F1
#
_entry.id   AF-A0A9J5Z0I4-F1
#
_cell.length_a   1.000
_cell.length_b   1.000
_cell.length_c   1.000
_cell.angle_alpha   90.00
_cell.angle_beta   90.00
_cell.angle_gamma   90.00
#
_symmetry.space_group_name_H-M   'P 1'
#
loop_
_entity.id
_entity.type
_entity.pdbx_description
1 polymer ?
#
loop_
_entity_poly.entity_id
_entity_poly.type
_entity_poly.pdbx_seq_one_letter_code
_entity_poly.pdbx_strand_id
1 'polypeptide(L)'
;MGWRAMNAPGLELSSSGTSARRGDRACACLRSSSALYAAAMRMLRWMCGHTRSDKIRNEVIREKVGVASVVDKLREARLRWFGHVKRRGADAPVRRCEGLVVEGMRRGRGRPKKYWGEVIRQDLAQLHLTEDMTLDRKEWRSRIKVEG
;
A
#
# COMPACT_ATOMS: atom_id res chain seq x y z
N MET A 1 55.80 -28.68 21.82
CA MET A 1 54.95 -28.25 20.71
C MET A 1 54.28 -26.95 21.13
N GLY A 2 54.81 -25.81 20.70
CA GLY A 2 54.33 -24.48 21.13
C GLY A 2 54.13 -23.60 19.90
N TRP A 3 52.89 -23.30 19.57
CA TRP A 3 52.55 -22.33 18.52
C TRP A 3 52.55 -20.94 19.15
N ARG A 4 53.60 -20.17 18.83
CA ARG A 4 53.70 -18.73 19.15
C ARG A 4 52.64 -17.97 18.37
N ALA A 5 51.85 -17.17 19.08
CA ALA A 5 51.13 -16.06 18.48
C ALA A 5 52.15 -14.95 18.15
N MET A 6 52.43 -14.74 16.86
CA MET A 6 53.11 -13.54 16.39
C MET A 6 52.05 -12.49 16.05
N ASN A 7 52.11 -11.38 16.78
CA ASN A 7 51.43 -10.13 16.49
C ASN A 7 51.84 -9.62 15.10
N ALA A 8 50.86 -9.32 14.25
CA ALA A 8 51.02 -8.49 13.06
C ALA A 8 50.21 -7.20 13.28
N PRO A 9 50.83 -6.00 13.16
CA PRO A 9 50.17 -4.73 13.36
C PRO A 9 49.53 -4.22 12.06
N GLY A 10 48.51 -3.38 12.19
CA GLY A 10 48.18 -2.40 11.16
C GLY A 10 47.28 -2.87 10.03
N LEU A 11 46.04 -3.23 10.36
CA LEU A 11 44.92 -3.00 9.45
C LEU A 11 44.10 -1.85 10.03
N GLU A 12 44.53 -0.63 9.72
CA GLU A 12 43.60 0.50 9.68
C GLU A 12 42.51 0.13 8.66
N LEU A 13 41.40 -0.38 9.16
CA LEU A 13 40.13 -0.40 8.44
C LEU A 13 39.74 1.05 8.24
N SER A 14 40.33 1.65 7.20
CA SER A 14 39.92 2.91 6.61
C SER A 14 38.41 2.87 6.48
N SER A 15 37.76 3.74 7.25
CA SER A 15 36.34 4.01 7.21
C SER A 15 36.00 4.71 5.88
N SER A 16 36.17 4.01 4.76
CA SER A 16 35.47 4.32 3.52
C SER A 16 34.05 3.78 3.69
N GLY A 17 33.26 4.55 4.46
CA GLY A 17 31.82 4.40 4.55
C GLY A 17 31.25 4.49 3.14
N THR A 18 31.12 3.34 2.49
CA THR A 18 30.23 3.16 1.37
C THR A 18 28.85 3.43 1.92
N SER A 19 28.45 4.70 1.83
CA SER A 19 27.08 5.17 1.96
C SER A 19 26.27 4.35 0.97
N ALA A 20 25.81 3.19 1.44
CA ALA A 20 24.81 2.40 0.78
C ALA A 20 23.60 3.31 0.71
N ARG A 21 23.47 3.98 -0.44
CA ARG A 21 22.31 4.75 -0.86
C ARG A 21 21.09 3.90 -0.56
N ARG A 22 20.47 4.15 0.60
CA ARG A 22 19.16 3.60 0.99
C ARG A 22 18.15 4.32 0.13
N GLY A 23 18.15 3.93 -1.14
CA GLY A 23 17.27 4.46 -2.16
C GLY A 23 15.82 4.17 -1.79
N ASP A 24 14.99 5.17 -2.05
CA ASP A 24 13.80 5.01 -2.89
C ASP A 24 12.95 3.75 -2.65
N ARG A 25 12.62 3.44 -1.39
CA ARG A 25 11.47 2.59 -1.11
C ARG A 25 10.22 3.43 -0.98
N ALA A 26 9.93 4.19 -2.04
CA ALA A 26 8.54 4.49 -2.34
C ALA A 26 7.88 3.14 -2.61
N CYS A 27 6.93 2.76 -1.77
CA CYS A 27 6.25 1.48 -1.88
C CYS A 27 5.62 1.37 -3.30
N ALA A 28 6.21 0.57 -4.17
CA ALA A 28 5.67 0.23 -5.50
C ALA A 28 4.27 -0.41 -5.42
N CYS A 29 3.81 -0.74 -4.20
CA CYS A 29 2.50 -1.28 -3.87
C CYS A 29 1.34 -0.30 -4.12
N LEU A 30 1.59 1.00 -4.31
CA LEU A 30 0.58 1.97 -4.76
C LEU A 30 0.52 2.02 -6.30
N ARG A 31 0.29 0.86 -6.93
CA ARG A 31 -0.13 0.76 -8.33
C ARG A 31 -1.28 1.75 -8.54
N SER A 32 -1.24 2.60 -9.57
CA SER A 32 -2.24 3.66 -9.74
C SER A 32 -3.65 3.04 -9.80
N SER A 33 -4.50 3.34 -8.81
CA SER A 33 -5.87 2.80 -8.73
C SER A 33 -6.67 3.10 -10.01
N SER A 34 -6.32 4.18 -10.71
CA SER A 34 -6.90 4.57 -12.00
C SER A 34 -6.60 3.60 -13.13
N ALA A 35 -5.39 3.02 -13.19
CA ALA A 35 -5.03 2.06 -14.24
C ALA A 35 -5.80 0.74 -14.06
N LEU A 36 -5.91 0.26 -12.81
CA LEU A 36 -6.70 -0.92 -12.47
C LEU A 36 -8.19 -0.70 -12.77
N TYR A 37 -8.74 0.46 -12.40
CA TYR A 37 -10.11 0.82 -12.74
C TYR A 37 -10.35 0.83 -14.26
N ALA A 38 -9.46 1.45 -15.03
CA ALA A 38 -9.57 1.50 -16.48
C ALA A 38 -9.48 0.11 -17.13
N ALA A 39 -8.59 -0.76 -16.62
CA ALA A 39 -8.49 -2.14 -17.09
C ALA A 39 -9.75 -2.94 -16.78
N ALA A 40 -10.27 -2.84 -15.56
CA ALA A 40 -11.50 -3.50 -15.15
C ALA A 40 -12.70 -3.06 -15.99
N MET A 41 -12.89 -1.75 -16.17
CA MET A 41 -14.00 -1.23 -16.99
C MET A 41 -13.90 -1.64 -18.46
N ARG A 42 -12.69 -1.79 -19.01
CA ARG A 42 -12.48 -2.29 -20.37
C ARG A 42 -12.93 -3.74 -20.50
N MET A 43 -12.59 -4.58 -19.53
CA MET A 43 -12.99 -5.98 -19.51
C MET A 43 -14.51 -6.14 -19.35
N LEU A 44 -15.13 -5.39 -18.42
CA LEU A 44 -16.59 -5.41 -18.23
C LEU A 44 -17.34 -4.98 -19.49
N ARG A 45 -16.86 -3.94 -20.18
CA ARG A 45 -17.44 -3.51 -21.46
C ARG A 45 -17.34 -4.60 -22.52
N TRP A 46 -16.19 -5.23 -22.65
CA TRP A 46 -15.97 -6.29 -23.62
C TRP A 46 -16.87 -7.50 -23.35
N MET A 47 -17.01 -7.92 -22.09
CA MET A 47 -17.90 -9.02 -21.69
C MET A 47 -19.37 -8.73 -21.99
N CYS A 48 -19.81 -7.48 -21.85
CA CYS A 48 -21.18 -7.08 -22.16
C CYS A 48 -21.40 -6.69 -23.64
N GLY A 49 -20.38 -6.82 -24.51
CA GLY A 49 -20.46 -6.43 -25.91
C GLY A 49 -20.55 -4.92 -26.15
N HIS A 50 -20.18 -4.10 -25.16
CA HIS A 50 -20.27 -2.65 -25.25
C HIS A 50 -19.00 -2.01 -25.82
N THR A 51 -19.18 -1.09 -26.76
CA THR A 51 -18.10 -0.33 -27.37
C THR A 51 -17.97 1.06 -26.74
N ARG A 52 -17.00 1.84 -27.19
CA ARG A 52 -16.88 3.26 -26.78
C ARG A 52 -17.99 4.13 -27.40
N SER A 53 -18.57 3.70 -28.52
CA SER A 53 -19.61 4.44 -29.25
C SER A 53 -20.95 4.45 -28.52
N ASP A 54 -21.21 3.43 -27.70
CA ASP A 54 -22.47 3.29 -26.97
C ASP A 54 -22.67 4.39 -25.91
N LYS A 55 -21.60 5.10 -25.52
CA LYS A 55 -21.60 6.18 -24.52
C LYS A 55 -22.31 5.82 -23.20
N ILE A 56 -22.43 4.53 -22.90
CA ILE A 56 -23.05 4.03 -21.66
C ILE A 56 -22.19 4.43 -20.46
N ARG A 57 -22.84 4.90 -19.40
CA ARG A 57 -22.17 5.25 -18.13
C ARG A 57 -21.56 4.03 -17.46
N ASN A 58 -20.40 4.18 -16.83
CA ASN A 58 -19.69 3.05 -16.19
C ASN A 58 -20.46 2.44 -15.01
N GLU A 59 -21.33 3.22 -14.39
CA GLU A 59 -22.22 2.81 -13.30
C GLU A 59 -23.24 1.78 -13.81
N VAL A 60 -23.85 2.03 -14.97
CA VAL A 60 -24.85 1.14 -15.60
C VAL A 60 -24.24 -0.21 -15.96
N ILE A 61 -23.01 -0.21 -16.48
CA ILE A 61 -22.30 -1.46 -16.80
C ILE A 61 -22.05 -2.27 -15.52
N ARG A 62 -21.66 -1.62 -14.43
CA ARG A 62 -21.41 -2.30 -13.15
C ARG A 62 -22.68 -2.85 -12.51
N GLU A 63 -23.77 -2.09 -12.57
CA GLU A 63 -25.10 -2.52 -12.12
C GLU A 63 -25.58 -3.74 -12.91
N LYS A 64 -25.42 -3.73 -14.23
CA LYS A 64 -25.80 -4.85 -15.10
C LYS A 64 -25.03 -6.14 -14.80
N VAL A 65 -23.73 -6.05 -14.45
CA VAL A 65 -22.93 -7.23 -14.10
C VAL A 65 -23.06 -7.60 -12.61
N GLY A 66 -23.55 -6.69 -11.76
CA GLY A 66 -23.56 -6.89 -10.29
C GLY A 66 -22.13 -6.96 -9.73
N VAL A 67 -21.29 -5.97 -10.08
CA VAL A 67 -19.90 -5.93 -9.64
C VAL A 67 -19.56 -4.59 -9.00
N ALA A 68 -19.11 -4.64 -7.74
CA ALA A 68 -18.56 -3.50 -7.04
C ALA A 68 -17.35 -2.88 -7.76
N SER A 69 -17.14 -1.58 -7.53
CA SER A 69 -15.96 -0.88 -8.05
C SER A 69 -14.67 -1.55 -7.59
N VAL A 70 -13.74 -1.77 -8.53
CA VAL A 70 -12.37 -2.22 -8.20
C VAL A 70 -11.70 -1.29 -7.20
N VAL A 71 -11.98 0.02 -7.26
CA VAL A 71 -11.38 0.99 -6.33
C VAL A 71 -11.85 0.75 -4.90
N ASP A 72 -13.14 0.42 -4.73
CA ASP A 72 -13.72 0.15 -3.42
C ASP A 72 -13.21 -1.19 -2.88
N LYS A 73 -13.08 -2.22 -3.73
CA LYS A 73 -12.45 -3.50 -3.33
C LYS A 73 -10.99 -3.36 -2.95
N LEU A 74 -10.25 -2.50 -3.65
CA LEU A 74 -8.88 -2.16 -3.26
C LEU A 74 -8.86 -1.42 -1.91
N ARG A 75 -9.83 -0.54 -1.63
CA ARG A 75 -9.96 0.12 -0.32
C ARG A 75 -10.23 -0.89 0.78
N GLU A 76 -11.20 -1.78 0.58
CA GLU A 76 -11.50 -2.88 1.50
C GLU A 76 -10.24 -3.72 1.81
N ALA A 77 -9.47 -4.09 0.79
CA ALA A 77 -8.23 -4.84 0.96
C ALA A 77 -7.16 -4.07 1.77
N ARG A 78 -6.98 -2.77 1.49
CA ARG A 78 -6.05 -1.90 2.24
C ARG A 78 -6.45 -1.80 3.71
N LEU A 79 -7.74 -1.57 4.00
CA LEU A 79 -8.24 -1.46 5.36
C LEU A 79 -8.25 -2.80 6.10
N ARG A 80 -8.52 -3.91 5.41
CA ARG A 80 -8.39 -5.27 5.98
C ARG A 80 -6.95 -5.52 6.44
N TRP A 81 -5.97 -5.15 5.62
CA TRP A 81 -4.55 -5.22 5.97
C TRP A 81 -4.22 -4.28 7.14
N PHE A 82 -4.66 -3.02 7.09
CA PHE A 82 -4.42 -2.05 8.16
C PHE A 82 -4.93 -2.54 9.52
N GLY A 83 -6.16 -3.03 9.59
CA GLY A 83 -6.68 -3.61 10.82
C GLY A 83 -5.90 -4.84 11.27
N HIS A 84 -5.36 -5.65 10.34
CA HIS A 84 -4.44 -6.73 10.71
C HIS A 84 -3.17 -6.18 11.37
N VAL A 85 -2.55 -5.14 10.79
CA VAL A 85 -1.33 -4.51 11.34
C VAL A 85 -1.58 -3.91 12.73
N LYS A 86 -2.64 -3.12 12.92
CA LYS A 86 -2.96 -2.48 14.21
C LYS A 86 -3.21 -3.47 15.35
N ARG A 87 -3.71 -4.68 15.05
CA ARG A 87 -3.95 -5.74 16.03
C ARG A 87 -2.70 -6.58 16.36
N ARG A 88 -1.58 -6.42 15.64
CA ARG A 88 -0.33 -7.13 15.98
C ARG A 88 0.44 -6.35 17.04
N GLY A 89 1.16 -7.05 17.92
CA GLY A 89 1.99 -6.44 18.95
C GLY A 89 3.01 -5.44 18.38
N ALA A 90 3.39 -4.43 19.17
CA ALA A 90 4.31 -3.37 18.79
C ALA A 90 5.65 -3.89 18.23
N ASP A 91 6.09 -5.04 18.73
CA ASP A 91 7.36 -5.66 18.35
C ASP A 91 7.31 -6.41 17.02
N ALA A 92 6.13 -6.57 16.41
CA ALA A 92 6.01 -7.23 15.13
C ALA A 92 6.72 -6.40 14.03
N PRO A 93 7.53 -7.03 13.15
CA PRO A 93 8.27 -6.32 12.09
C PRO A 93 7.36 -5.49 11.18
N VAL A 94 6.11 -5.93 10.98
CA VAL A 94 5.10 -5.24 10.17
C VAL A 94 4.65 -3.92 10.80
N ARG A 95 4.60 -3.84 12.14
CA ARG A 95 4.22 -2.62 12.88
C ARG A 95 5.39 -1.64 12.99
N ARG A 96 6.63 -2.15 13.08
CA ARG A 96 7.84 -1.31 13.00
C ARG A 96 7.93 -0.52 11.69
N CYS A 97 7.44 -1.08 10.59
CA CYS A 97 7.37 -0.39 9.30
C CYS A 97 6.36 0.76 9.26
N GLU A 98 5.40 0.85 10.19
CA GLU A 98 4.43 1.94 10.28
C GLU A 98 5.08 3.25 10.73
N GLY A 99 6.07 3.17 11.62
CA GLY A 99 6.82 4.31 12.16
C GLY A 99 8.02 4.75 11.32
N LEU A 100 8.30 4.07 10.19
CA LEU A 100 9.38 4.47 9.29
C LEU A 100 8.97 5.73 8.52
N VAL A 101 9.31 6.90 9.08
CA VAL A 101 9.26 8.17 8.36
C VAL A 101 10.35 8.12 7.29
N VAL A 102 9.93 8.11 6.02
CA VAL A 102 10.87 8.24 4.89
C VAL A 102 11.25 9.71 4.77
N GLU A 103 12.22 10.14 5.55
CA GLU A 103 12.87 11.43 5.32
C GLU A 103 13.73 11.37 4.06
N GLY A 104 13.62 12.39 3.20
CA GLY A 104 14.50 12.56 2.05
C GLY A 104 13.87 12.42 0.67
N MET A 105 12.54 12.39 0.53
CA MET A 105 11.92 12.46 -0.80
C MET A 105 12.05 13.88 -1.36
N ARG A 106 13.17 14.19 -2.02
CA ARG A 106 13.31 15.38 -2.86
C ARG A 106 12.10 15.44 -3.79
N ARG A 107 11.36 16.56 -3.77
CA ARG A 107 10.24 16.82 -4.68
C ARG A 107 10.78 16.85 -6.12
N GLY A 108 10.72 15.70 -6.80
CA GLY A 108 10.92 15.64 -8.25
C GLY A 108 9.75 16.29 -8.99
N ARG A 109 9.95 16.56 -10.28
CA ARG A 109 8.89 17.06 -11.18
C ARG A 109 7.86 15.95 -11.44
N GLY A 110 6.57 16.20 -11.22
CA GLY A 110 5.49 15.25 -11.47
C GLY A 110 4.49 15.11 -10.32
N ARG A 111 3.64 14.08 -10.37
CA ARG A 111 2.64 13.80 -9.33
C ARG A 111 3.35 13.41 -8.02
N PRO A 112 3.03 14.05 -6.89
CA PRO A 112 3.58 13.66 -5.59
C PRO A 112 3.35 12.17 -5.32
N LYS A 113 4.38 11.48 -4.83
CA LYS A 113 4.24 10.07 -4.41
C LYS A 113 3.31 10.04 -3.19
N LYS A 114 2.21 9.28 -3.29
CA LYS A 114 1.31 9.06 -2.15
C LYS A 114 2.02 8.19 -1.11
N TYR A 115 1.92 8.57 0.15
CA TYR A 115 2.41 7.75 1.25
C TYR A 115 1.33 6.77 1.71
N TRP A 116 1.74 5.59 2.15
CA TRP A 116 0.81 4.58 2.65
C TRP A 116 -0.08 5.11 3.78
N GLY A 117 0.52 5.79 4.79
CA GLY A 117 -0.23 6.39 5.88
C GLY A 117 -1.20 7.49 5.43
N GLU A 118 -0.87 8.24 4.38
CA GLU A 118 -1.77 9.25 3.79
C GLU A 118 -2.96 8.60 3.08
N VAL A 119 -2.73 7.50 2.36
CA VAL A 119 -3.78 6.73 1.68
C VAL A 119 -4.73 6.10 2.69
N ILE A 120 -4.21 5.52 3.77
CA ILE A 120 -5.05 4.96 4.84
C ILE A 120 -5.86 6.08 5.52
N ARG A 121 -5.28 7.24 5.81
CA ARG A 121 -6.02 8.39 6.34
C ARG A 121 -7.14 8.85 5.40
N GLN A 122 -6.88 8.91 4.10
CA GLN A 122 -7.91 9.21 3.09
C GLN A 122 -9.02 8.15 3.06
N ASP A 123 -8.68 6.87 3.13
CA ASP A 123 -9.65 5.77 3.11
C ASP A 123 -10.51 5.72 4.37
N LEU A 124 -9.91 5.96 5.54
CA LEU A 124 -10.61 6.08 6.82
C LEU A 124 -11.59 7.26 6.81
N ALA A 125 -11.14 8.42 6.32
CA ALA A 125 -11.98 9.61 6.20
C ALA A 125 -13.18 9.39 5.25
N GLN A 126 -12.98 8.66 4.15
CA GLN A 126 -14.05 8.34 3.20
C GLN A 126 -15.13 7.42 3.77
N LEU A 127 -14.79 6.58 4.75
CA LEU A 127 -15.74 5.67 5.41
C LEU A 127 -16.17 6.15 6.80
N HIS A 128 -15.74 7.34 7.22
CA HIS A 128 -15.94 7.87 8.58
C HIS A 128 -15.54 6.87 9.68
N LEU A 129 -14.40 6.19 9.47
CA LEU A 129 -13.85 5.21 10.41
C LEU A 129 -12.72 5.82 11.22
N THR A 130 -12.64 5.46 12.50
CA THR A 130 -11.53 5.82 13.38
C THR A 130 -10.59 4.62 13.59
N GLU A 131 -9.33 4.88 13.94
CA GLU A 131 -8.30 3.83 14.06
C GLU A 131 -8.58 2.85 15.22
N ASP A 132 -9.20 3.33 16.30
CA ASP A 132 -9.59 2.58 17.50
C ASP A 132 -10.61 1.47 17.19
N MET A 133 -11.47 1.67 16.18
CA MET A 133 -12.43 0.66 15.73
C MET A 133 -11.77 -0.61 15.18
N THR A 134 -10.48 -0.57 14.87
CA THR A 134 -9.74 -1.76 14.38
C THR A 134 -9.64 -2.87 15.44
N LEU A 135 -9.86 -2.55 16.73
CA LEU A 135 -9.83 -3.52 17.81
C LEU A 135 -11.02 -4.49 17.76
N ASP A 136 -12.22 -3.99 17.47
CA ASP A 136 -13.39 -4.84 17.25
C ASP A 136 -13.32 -5.46 15.84
N ARG A 137 -13.04 -6.76 15.78
CA ARG A 137 -12.95 -7.51 14.53
C ARG A 137 -14.28 -7.61 13.79
N LYS A 138 -15.41 -7.76 14.50
CA LYS A 138 -16.73 -7.93 13.89
C LYS A 138 -17.19 -6.61 13.29
N GLU A 139 -17.11 -5.54 14.08
CA GLU A 139 -17.46 -4.19 13.64
C GLU A 139 -16.56 -3.75 12.48
N TRP A 140 -15.24 -3.94 12.60
CA TRP A 140 -14.29 -3.60 11.53
C TRP A 140 -14.62 -4.33 10.23
N ARG A 141 -14.87 -5.65 10.28
CA ARG A 141 -15.21 -6.43 9.08
C ARG A 141 -16.52 -5.98 8.46
N SER A 142 -17.53 -5.67 9.28
CA SER A 142 -18.83 -5.24 8.78
C SER A 142 -18.72 -3.90 8.06
N ARG A 143 -18.01 -2.92 8.65
CA ARG A 143 -17.93 -1.57 8.09
C ARG A 143 -17.03 -1.44 6.86
N ILE A 144 -15.99 -2.26 6.73
CA ILE A 144 -15.12 -2.22 5.54
C ILE A 144 -15.65 -3.04 4.36
N LYS A 145 -16.65 -3.91 4.58
CA LYS A 145 -17.14 -4.83 3.55
C LYS A 145 -17.82 -4.03 2.44
N VAL A 146 -17.30 -4.17 1.23
CA VAL A 146 -17.95 -3.64 0.03
C VAL A 146 -18.90 -4.70 -0.50
N GLU A 147 -20.19 -4.38 -0.60
CA GLU A 147 -21.16 -5.24 -1.27
C GLU A 147 -20.96 -5.13 -2.79
N GLY A 148 -21.04 -6.27 -3.47
CA GLY A 148 -20.80 -6.40 -4.91
C GLY A 148 -22.06 -6.92 -5.57
#